data_AF-A0A359DEB5-F1
#
_entry.id   AF-A0A359DEB5-F1
#
_cell.length_a   1.000
_cell.length_b   1.000
_cell.length_c   1.000
_cell.angle_alpha   90.00
_cell.angle_beta   90.00
_cell.angle_gamma   90.00
#
_symmetry.space_group_name_H-M   'P 1'
#
loop_
_entity.id
_entity.type
_entity.pdbx_description
1 polymer ?
#
loop_
_entity_poly.entity_id
_entity_poly.type
_entity_poly.pdbx_seq_one_letter_code
_entity_poly.pdbx_strand_id
1 'polypeptide(L)'
;IVFSLDSVITAVGLVDNVPVMVAAIVISVIVMMLSASTISDFIDKHPSLKMLALSFLIVVGTVLIAEAFEVHVPKGYVYFAMAFSLAVEAINIRLRGAMARKKGQEPVHLRKGSPD
;
A
#
# COMPACT_ATOMS: atom_id res chain seq x y z
N ILE A 1 7.80 10.51 -1.64
CA ILE A 1 8.16 11.10 -0.32
C ILE A 1 7.32 10.49 0.82
N VAL A 2 5.99 10.50 0.75
CA VAL A 2 5.14 9.91 1.82
C VAL A 2 5.46 8.41 2.04
N PHE A 3 5.55 7.64 0.95
CA PHE A 3 5.90 6.21 1.00
C PHE A 3 7.33 5.95 1.51
N SER A 4 8.28 6.85 1.22
CA SER A 4 9.66 6.76 1.73
C SER A 4 9.78 7.06 3.21
N LEU A 5 8.87 7.87 3.74
CA LEU A 5 8.85 8.22 5.15
C LEU A 5 8.26 7.06 5.97
N ASP A 6 7.19 6.44 5.50
CA ASP A 6 6.52 5.29 6.14
C ASP A 6 7.43 4.05 6.25
N SER A 7 8.20 3.75 5.20
CA SER A 7 9.14 2.61 5.18
C SER A 7 10.27 2.76 6.21
N VAL A 8 10.76 3.99 6.42
CA VAL A 8 11.77 4.30 7.44
C VAL A 8 11.16 4.16 8.83
N ILE A 9 9.96 4.71 9.05
CA ILE A 9 9.30 4.68 10.36
C ILE A 9 8.96 3.24 10.78
N THR A 10 8.49 2.42 9.85
CA THR A 10 8.21 1.00 10.12
C THR A 10 9.47 0.24 10.53
N ALA A 11 10.62 0.54 9.90
CA ALA A 11 11.91 -0.05 10.27
C ALA A 11 12.40 0.41 11.66
N VAL A 12 12.16 1.68 12.02
CA VAL A 12 12.45 2.24 13.35
C VAL A 12 11.67 1.52 14.44
N GLY A 13 10.39 1.19 14.20
CA GLY A 13 9.53 0.52 15.17
C GLY A 13 9.87 -0.96 15.44
N LEU A 14 10.77 -1.57 14.66
CA LEU A 14 11.06 -3.02 14.70
C LEU A 14 12.37 -3.42 15.36
N VAL A 15 13.33 -2.51 15.54
CA VAL A 15 14.72 -2.85 15.90
C VAL A 15 15.15 -2.18 17.20
N ASP A 16 15.59 -2.96 18.18
CA ASP A 16 16.04 -2.42 19.47
C ASP A 16 17.51 -1.94 19.45
N ASN A 17 18.29 -2.40 18.46
CA ASN A 17 19.71 -2.08 18.33
C ASN A 17 19.95 -0.78 17.54
N VAL A 18 20.18 0.32 18.26
CA VAL A 18 20.41 1.66 17.69
C VAL A 18 21.42 1.70 16.53
N PRO A 19 22.61 1.07 16.61
CA PRO A 19 23.58 1.12 15.50
C PRO A 19 23.08 0.42 14.23
N VAL A 20 22.39 -0.71 14.40
CA VAL A 20 21.81 -1.49 13.29
C VAL A 20 20.64 -0.74 12.67
N MET A 21 19.82 -0.10 13.50
CA MET A 21 18.71 0.74 13.06
C MET A 21 19.20 1.89 12.17
N VAL A 22 20.22 2.64 12.60
CA VAL A 22 20.78 3.75 11.82
C VAL A 22 21.32 3.26 10.48
N ALA A 23 22.08 2.16 10.46
CA ALA A 23 22.60 1.59 9.21
C ALA A 23 21.48 1.16 8.25
N ALA A 24 20.45 0.47 8.77
CA ALA A 24 19.32 0.01 7.98
C ALA A 24 18.50 1.17 7.38
N ILE A 25 18.31 2.25 8.13
CA ILE A 25 17.60 3.46 7.65
C ILE A 25 18.36 4.11 6.51
N VAL A 26 19.67 4.32 6.67
CA VAL A 26 20.49 4.96 5.63
C VAL A 26 20.44 4.14 4.33
N ILE A 27 20.62 2.82 4.42
CA ILE A 27 20.55 1.93 3.26
C ILE A 27 19.15 1.97 2.64
N SER A 28 18.09 1.93 3.45
CA SER A 28 16.70 1.95 2.96
C SER A 28 16.39 3.25 2.22
N VAL A 29 16.75 4.41 2.79
CA VAL A 29 16.52 5.71 2.14
C VAL A 29 17.23 5.80 0.80
N ILE A 30 18.48 5.34 0.72
CA ILE A 30 19.24 5.31 -0.55
C ILE A 30 18.52 4.46 -1.59
N VAL A 31 18.16 3.22 -1.25
CA VAL A 31 17.45 2.29 -2.17
C VAL A 31 16.11 2.89 -2.61
N MET A 32 15.37 3.51 -1.70
CA MET A 32 14.09 4.14 -2.01
C MET A 32 14.23 5.37 -2.91
N MET A 33 15.26 6.19 -2.72
CA MET A 33 15.53 7.33 -3.60
C MET A 33 15.85 6.86 -5.02
N LEU A 34 16.66 5.81 -5.16
CA LEU A 34 16.97 5.21 -6.47
C LEU A 34 15.71 4.62 -7.13
N SER A 35 14.81 4.04 -6.34
CA SER A 35 13.58 3.39 -6.82
C SER A 35 12.37 4.32 -6.90
N ALA A 36 12.52 5.59 -6.51
CA ALA A 36 11.40 6.49 -6.28
C ALA A 36 10.52 6.69 -7.52
N SER A 37 11.14 6.80 -8.71
CA SER A 37 10.42 6.95 -9.98
C SER A 37 9.52 5.74 -10.24
N THR A 38 10.08 4.53 -10.18
CA THR A 38 9.34 3.29 -10.45
C THR A 38 8.19 3.07 -9.47
N ILE A 39 8.42 3.38 -8.20
CA ILE A 39 7.38 3.29 -7.17
C ILE A 39 6.27 4.33 -7.42
N SER A 40 6.65 5.56 -7.80
CA SER A 40 5.66 6.62 -8.11
C SER A 40 4.79 6.24 -9.30
N ASP A 41 5.38 5.74 -10.39
CA ASP A 41 4.66 5.33 -11.59
C ASP A 41 3.64 4.21 -11.29
N PHE A 42 4.00 3.28 -10.41
CA PHE A 42 3.11 2.21 -9.97
C PHE A 42 1.94 2.73 -9.13
N ILE A 43 2.19 3.68 -8.23
CA ILE A 43 1.16 4.30 -7.39
C ILE A 43 0.21 5.15 -8.24
N ASP A 44 0.72 5.89 -9.22
CA ASP A 44 -0.13 6.73 -10.09
C ASP A 44 -1.04 5.89 -11.00
N LYS A 45 -0.62 4.67 -11.36
CA LYS A 45 -1.48 3.70 -12.06
C LYS A 45 -2.59 3.12 -11.18
N HIS A 46 -2.42 3.12 -9.86
CA HIS A 46 -3.34 2.54 -8.88
C HIS A 46 -3.63 3.52 -7.72
N PRO A 47 -4.55 4.49 -7.91
CA PRO A 47 -4.80 5.57 -6.94
C PRO A 47 -5.18 5.10 -5.53
N SER A 48 -5.79 3.93 -5.41
CA SER A 48 -6.12 3.30 -4.13
C SER A 48 -4.88 2.94 -3.31
N LEU A 49 -3.73 2.66 -3.93
CA LEU A 49 -2.46 2.49 -3.22
C LEU A 49 -1.95 3.80 -2.59
N LYS A 50 -2.19 4.94 -3.26
CA LYS A 50 -1.86 6.27 -2.70
C LYS A 50 -2.64 6.51 -1.41
N MET A 51 -3.93 6.19 -1.42
CA MET A 51 -4.79 6.28 -0.23
C MET A 51 -4.34 5.32 0.87
N LEU A 52 -4.02 4.07 0.50
CA LEU A 52 -3.53 3.06 1.45
C LEU A 52 -2.25 3.52 2.16
N ALA A 53 -1.28 4.08 1.44
CA ALA A 53 -0.05 4.60 2.01
C ALA A 53 -0.28 5.80 2.96
N LEU A 54 -1.20 6.70 2.60
CA LEU A 54 -1.60 7.81 3.48
C LEU A 54 -2.25 7.29 4.78
N SER A 55 -3.10 6.27 4.67
CA SER A 55 -3.73 5.64 5.84
C SER A 55 -2.70 4.95 6.74
N PHE A 56 -1.71 4.25 6.18
CA PHE A 56 -0.64 3.62 6.98
C PHE A 56 0.17 4.65 7.74
N LEU A 57 0.55 5.76 7.09
CA LEU A 57 1.26 6.86 7.77
C LEU A 57 0.46 7.38 8.98
N ILE A 58 -0.85 7.60 8.82
CA ILE A 58 -1.71 8.08 9.92
C ILE A 58 -1.78 7.05 11.06
N VAL A 59 -1.98 5.76 10.74
CA VAL A 59 -2.05 4.69 11.74
C VAL A 59 -0.73 4.58 12.49
N VAL A 60 0.40 4.48 11.77
CA VAL A 60 1.73 4.38 12.36
C VAL A 60 2.05 5.62 13.19
N GLY A 61 1.76 6.82 12.67
CA GLY A 61 1.94 8.06 13.41
C GLY A 61 1.12 8.09 14.71
N THR A 62 -0.13 7.62 14.68
CA THR A 62 -0.99 7.52 15.87
C THR A 62 -0.46 6.49 16.86
N VAL A 63 0.02 5.35 16.38
CA VAL A 63 0.64 4.30 17.22
C VAL A 63 1.88 4.83 17.92
N LEU A 64 2.75 5.56 17.21
CA LEU A 64 3.94 6.15 17.82
C LEU A 64 3.60 7.20 18.88
N ILE A 65 2.58 8.03 18.63
CA ILE A 65 2.08 8.98 19.63
C ILE A 65 1.58 8.20 20.86
N ALA A 66 0.80 7.14 20.67
CA ALA A 66 0.30 6.31 21.77
C ALA A 66 1.44 5.64 22.57
N GLU A 67 2.44 5.08 21.88
CA GLU A 67 3.64 4.52 22.50
C GLU A 67 4.41 5.58 23.30
N ALA A 68 4.47 6.83 22.83
CA ALA A 68 5.08 7.94 23.57
C ALA A 68 4.32 8.30 24.87
N PHE A 69 3.04 7.96 24.98
CA PHE A 69 2.24 8.06 26.21
C PHE A 69 2.25 6.76 27.03
N GLU A 70 3.22 5.86 26.80
CA GLU A 70 3.35 4.52 27.41
C GLU A 70 2.17 3.57 27.14
N VAL A 71 1.29 3.90 26.20
CA VAL A 71 0.22 3.01 25.75
C VAL A 71 0.82 1.98 24.80
N HIS A 72 0.98 0.75 25.29
CA HIS A 72 1.54 -0.34 24.51
C HIS A 72 0.52 -0.85 23.50
N VAL A 73 0.69 -0.46 22.24
CA VAL A 73 -0.05 -1.03 21.12
C VAL A 73 0.70 -2.25 20.60
N PRO A 74 0.10 -3.46 20.60
CA PRO A 74 0.78 -4.63 20.08
C PRO A 74 1.03 -4.48 18.57
N LYS A 75 2.30 -4.31 18.19
CA LYS A 75 2.75 -4.04 16.82
C LYS A 75 2.24 -5.08 15.80
N GLY A 76 2.04 -6.32 16.25
CA GLY A 76 1.48 -7.41 15.44
C GLY A 76 0.08 -7.10 14.86
N TYR A 77 -0.77 -6.38 15.58
CA TYR A 77 -2.09 -5.97 15.06
C TYR A 77 -1.96 -4.97 13.92
N VAL A 78 -1.03 -4.02 14.04
CA VAL A 78 -0.75 -3.02 13.02
C VAL A 78 -0.18 -3.70 11.77
N TYR A 79 0.79 -4.60 11.94
CA TYR A 79 1.37 -5.36 10.82
C TYR A 79 0.34 -6.25 10.13
N PHE A 80 -0.52 -6.92 10.90
CA PHE A 80 -1.61 -7.72 10.33
C PHE A 80 -2.59 -6.85 9.55
N ALA A 81 -2.99 -5.70 10.09
CA ALA A 81 -3.88 -4.77 9.42
C ALA A 81 -3.27 -4.24 8.10
N MET A 82 -1.97 -3.91 8.09
CA MET A 82 -1.28 -3.48 6.87
C MET A 82 -1.21 -4.60 5.83
N ALA A 83 -0.80 -5.80 6.22
CA ALA A 83 -0.71 -6.95 5.31
C ALA A 83 -2.08 -7.34 4.74
N PHE A 84 -3.12 -7.38 5.59
CA PHE A 84 -4.48 -7.66 5.17
C PHE A 84 -5.01 -6.60 4.20
N SER A 85 -4.79 -5.32 4.48
CA SER A 85 -5.24 -4.23 3.61
C SER A 85 -4.55 -4.26 2.25
N LEU A 86 -3.24 -4.56 2.21
CA LEU A 86 -2.50 -4.79 0.95
C LEU A 86 -3.06 -5.98 0.17
N ALA A 87 -3.38 -7.09 0.84
CA ALA A 87 -3.95 -8.26 0.20
C ALA A 87 -5.33 -7.96 -0.41
N VAL A 88 -6.20 -7.28 0.34
CA VAL A 88 -7.51 -6.83 -0.14
C VAL A 88 -7.35 -5.90 -1.34
N GLU A 89 -6.42 -4.96 -1.27
CA GLU A 89 -6.17 -4.01 -2.36
C GLU A 89 -5.63 -4.71 -3.61
N ALA A 90 -4.74 -5.71 -3.46
CA ALA A 90 -4.27 -6.53 -4.57
C ALA A 90 -5.43 -7.29 -5.26
N ILE A 91 -6.38 -7.83 -4.48
CA ILE A 91 -7.59 -8.46 -5.01
C ILE A 91 -8.45 -7.41 -5.74
N ASN A 92 -8.65 -6.23 -5.15
CA ASN A 92 -9.45 -5.14 -5.71
C ASN A 92 -8.90 -4.67 -7.07
N ILE A 93 -7.58 -4.49 -7.18
CA ILE A 93 -6.90 -4.15 -8.44
C ILE A 93 -7.11 -5.26 -9.48
N ARG A 94 -6.96 -6.53 -9.09
CA ARG A 94 -7.14 -7.69 -9.99
C ARG A 94 -8.58 -7.79 -10.51
N LEU A 95 -9.57 -7.62 -9.65
CA LEU A 95 -10.99 -7.63 -10.02
C LEU A 95 -11.33 -6.48 -10.95
N ARG A 96 -10.85 -5.26 -10.66
CA ARG A 96 -11.05 -4.08 -11.50
C ARG A 96 -10.47 -4.27 -12.90
N GLY A 97 -9.27 -4.84 -13.00
CA GLY A 97 -8.65 -5.20 -14.28
C GLY A 97 -9.45 -6.26 -15.06
N ALA A 98 -9.98 -7.29 -14.36
CA ALA A 98 -10.79 -8.32 -14.99
C ALA A 98 -12.14 -7.80 -15.51
N MET A 99 -12.79 -6.90 -14.76
CA MET A 99 -14.05 -6.27 -15.17
C MET A 99 -13.85 -5.31 -16.35
N ALA A 100 -12.76 -4.54 -16.38
CA ALA A 100 -12.43 -3.68 -17.51
C ALA A 100 -12.25 -4.50 -18.81
N ARG A 101 -11.66 -5.70 -18.74
CA ARG A 101 -11.55 -6.62 -19.89
C ARG A 101 -12.91 -7.17 -20.34
N LYS A 102 -13.83 -7.48 -19.41
CA LYS A 102 -15.19 -7.95 -19.74
C LYS A 102 -16.05 -6.86 -20.38
N LYS A 103 -15.90 -5.58 -19.98
CA LYS A 103 -16.70 -4.46 -20.51
C LYS A 103 -16.35 -4.10 -21.96
N GLY A 104 -15.19 -4.52 -22.46
CA GLY A 104 -14.78 -4.38 -23.86
C GLY A 104 -15.34 -5.46 -24.80
N GLN A 105 -16.04 -6.47 -24.29
CA GLN A 105 -16.87 -7.34 -25.12
C GLN A 105 -18.18 -6.61 -25.38
N GLU A 106 -18.32 -6.05 -26.58
CA GLU A 106 -19.55 -5.39 -27.03
C GLU A 106 -20.77 -6.29 -26.75
N PRO A 107 -21.92 -5.72 -26.33
CA PRO A 107 -23.12 -6.52 -26.10
C PRO A 107 -23.44 -7.26 -27.39
N VAL A 108 -23.57 -8.58 -27.31
CA VAL A 108 -23.94 -9.41 -28.46
C VAL A 108 -25.25 -8.86 -29.01
N HIS A 109 -25.19 -8.22 -30.18
CA HIS A 109 -26.37 -7.74 -30.88
C HIS A 109 -27.23 -8.96 -31.23
N LEU A 110 -28.25 -9.22 -30.40
CA LEU A 110 -29.27 -10.21 -30.68
C LEU A 110 -29.98 -9.77 -31.96
N ARG A 111 -29.65 -10.41 -33.08
CA ARG A 111 -30.34 -10.26 -34.36
C ARG A 111 -31.80 -10.64 -34.14
N LYS A 112 -32.66 -9.64 -33.93
CA LYS A 112 -34.12 -9.82 -34.09
C LYS A 112 -34.39 -10.03 -35.57
N GLY A 113 -34.41 -11.30 -35.96
CA GLY A 113 -34.89 -11.74 -37.26
C GLY A 113 -35.81 -12.93 -37.06
N SER A 114 -37.11 -12.68 -37.09
CA SER A 114 -38.05 -13.60 -37.73
C SER A 114 -39.14 -12.75 -38.37
N PRO A 115 -39.12 -12.59 -39.71
CA PRO A 115 -40.26 -12.10 -40.45
C PRO A 115 -41.23 -13.26 -40.68
N ASP A 116 -42.48 -13.09 -40.25
CA ASP A 116 -43.65 -13.75 -40.84
C ASP A 116 -44.65 -12.64 -41.21
#